data_AF-A0A6N7TP74-F1
#
_entry.id   AF-A0A6N7TP74-F1
#
_cell.length_a   1.000
_cell.length_b   1.000
_cell.length_c   1.000
_cell.angle_alpha   90.00
_cell.angle_beta   90.00
_cell.angle_gamma   90.00
#
_symmetry.space_group_name_H-M   'P 1'
#
loop_
_entity.id
_entity.type
_entity.pdbx_description
1 polymer ?
#
loop_
_entity_poly.entity_id
_entity_poly.type
_entity_poly.pdbx_seq_one_letter_code
_entity_poly.pdbx_strand_id
1 'polypeptide(L)' 'MFFSRKKPARSYDPATQQPALRCSICTGEQVAGFISPDGHFEDVQLIRTPQELDAFRARYSIPPECPLKKIY' A
#
# COMPACT_ATOMS: atom_id res chain seq x y z
N MET A 1 7.77 2.34 -25.74
CA MET A 1 7.22 2.83 -24.45
C MET A 1 6.13 1.87 -24.02
N PHE A 2 6.41 0.97 -23.08
CA PHE A 2 5.51 -0.12 -22.72
C PHE A 2 4.48 0.36 -21.68
N PHE A 3 3.32 0.81 -22.15
CA PHE A 3 2.19 1.16 -21.30
C PHE A 3 1.39 -0.10 -20.96
N SER A 4 1.78 -0.76 -19.88
CA SER A 4 0.94 -1.79 -19.26
C SER A 4 -0.16 -1.11 -18.45
N ARG A 5 -1.33 -0.90 -19.05
CA ARG A 5 -2.57 -0.60 -18.30
C ARG A 5 -2.97 -1.85 -17.51
N LYS A 6 -2.45 -1.98 -16.29
CA LYS A 6 -3.01 -2.91 -15.31
C LYS A 6 -4.38 -2.38 -14.89
N LYS A 7 -5.38 -3.29 -14.93
CA LYS A 7 -6.77 -3.08 -14.49
C LYS A 7 -6.80 -2.35 -13.14
N PRO A 8 -7.81 -1.50 -12.86
CA PRO A 8 -7.87 -0.77 -11.59
C PRO A 8 -8.08 -1.78 -10.47
N ALA A 9 -6.99 -2.17 -9.81
CA ALA A 9 -7.06 -2.64 -8.44
C ALA A 9 -7.68 -1.46 -7.67
N ARG A 10 -8.90 -1.64 -7.14
CA ARG A 10 -9.64 -0.69 -6.27
C ARG A 10 -9.08 0.73 -6.30
N SER A 11 -9.65 1.61 -7.13
CA SER A 11 -9.47 3.09 -7.15
C SER A 11 -8.29 3.63 -6.35
N TYR A 12 -7.07 3.15 -6.64
CA TYR A 12 -5.85 3.68 -6.07
C TYR A 12 -5.38 4.79 -7.00
N ASP A 13 -5.36 6.01 -6.51
CA ASP A 13 -4.79 7.14 -7.22
C ASP A 13 -3.42 7.49 -6.64
N PRO A 14 -2.31 7.09 -7.28
CA PRO A 14 -0.97 7.40 -6.79
C PRO A 14 -0.65 8.90 -6.75
N ALA A 15 -1.44 9.75 -7.42
CA ALA A 15 -1.25 11.20 -7.37
C ALA A 15 -1.78 11.84 -6.07
N THR A 16 -2.79 11.23 -5.45
CA THR A 16 -3.49 11.80 -4.28
C THR A 16 -3.38 10.93 -3.04
N GLN A 17 -3.25 9.62 -3.20
CA GLN A 17 -3.21 8.67 -2.10
C GLN A 17 -1.77 8.25 -1.77
N GLN A 18 -1.44 8.29 -0.48
CA GLN A 18 -0.12 7.92 0.00
C GLN A 18 -0.10 6.45 0.45
N PRO A 19 0.81 5.61 -0.04
CA PRO A 19 0.90 4.23 0.40
C PRO A 19 1.47 4.16 1.82
N ALA A 20 0.83 3.36 2.67
CA ALA A 20 1.13 3.30 4.09
C ALA A 20 1.05 1.86 4.63
N LEU A 21 1.73 1.65 5.76
CA LEU A 21 1.79 0.39 6.46
C LEU A 21 1.38 0.62 7.91
N ARG A 22 0.23 0.08 8.30
CA ARG A 22 -0.29 0.14 9.65
C ARG A 22 0.27 -1.01 10.47
N CYS A 23 1.03 -0.71 11.51
CA CYS A 23 1.63 -1.70 12.39
C CYS A 23 0.91 -1.67 13.74
N SER A 24 0.13 -2.71 14.04
CA SER A 24 -0.52 -2.86 15.33
C SER A 24 0.51 -3.06 16.43
N ILE A 25 0.55 -2.16 17.41
CA ILE A 25 1.44 -2.28 18.57
C ILE A 25 1.03 -3.42 19.52
N CYS A 26 -0.24 -3.82 19.48
CA CYS A 26 -0.80 -4.83 20.38
C CYS A 26 -0.63 -6.25 19.84
N THR A 27 -0.81 -6.44 18.52
CA THR A 27 -0.80 -7.76 17.88
C THR A 27 0.44 -8.01 17.01
N GLY A 28 1.18 -6.95 16.66
CA GLY A 28 2.31 -7.02 15.72
C GLY A 28 1.87 -7.20 14.26
N GLU A 29 0.57 -7.18 13.98
CA GLU A 29 0.03 -7.29 12.63
C GLU A 29 0.35 -6.04 11.82
N GLN A 30 0.76 -6.25 10.57
CA GLN A 30 1.03 -5.17 9.63
C GLN A 30 -0.01 -5.19 8.52
N VAL A 31 -0.66 -4.08 8.23
CA VAL A 31 -1.65 -3.94 7.15
C VAL A 31 -1.15 -2.90 6.16
N ALA A 32 -0.93 -3.31 4.92
CA ALA A 32 -0.65 -2.41 3.82
C ALA A 32 -1.95 -1.79 3.32
N GLY A 33 -1.90 -0.50 3.04
CA GLY A 33 -3.06 0.28 2.64
C GLY A 33 -2.68 1.63 2.06
N PHE A 34 -3.68 2.47 1.93
CA PHE A 34 -3.52 3.82 1.39
C PHE A 34 -4.15 4.84 2.32
N ILE A 35 -3.48 5.99 2.46
CA ILE A 35 -4.03 7.15 3.14
C ILE A 35 -4.61 8.06 2.06
N SER A 36 -5.91 8.30 2.16
CA SER A 36 -6.62 9.25 1.31
C SER A 36 -6.36 10.70 1.75
N PRO A 37 -6.60 11.70 0.87
CA PRO A 37 -6.34 13.12 1.19
C PRO A 37 -7.11 13.66 2.40
N ASP A 38 -8.25 13.05 2.72
CA ASP A 38 -9.08 13.31 3.90
C ASP A 38 -8.49 12.72 5.20
N GLY A 39 -7.36 12.00 5.11
CA GLY A 39 -6.67 11.39 6.24
C GLY A 39 -7.14 9.98 6.59
N HIS A 40 -8.10 9.43 5.83
CA HIS A 40 -8.62 8.09 6.08
C HIS A 40 -7.65 7.02 5.56
N PHE A 41 -7.35 6.03 6.40
CA PHE A 41 -6.56 4.86 6.01
C PHE A 41 -7.49 3.73 5.53
N GLU A 42 -7.29 3.30 4.28
CA GLU A 42 -7.99 2.16 3.70
C GLU A 42 -7.14 0.89 3.83
N ASP A 43 -7.65 -0.09 4.57
CA ASP A 43 -7.03 -1.41 4.73
C ASP A 43 -7.14 -2.20 3.42
N VAL A 44 -6.00 -2.57 2.84
CA VAL A 44 -5.97 -3.30 1.55
C VAL A 44 -5.52 -4.74 1.72
N GLN A 45 -4.41 -4.96 2.42
CA GLN A 45 -3.82 -6.29 2.55
C GLN A 45 -3.09 -6.47 3.88
N LEU A 46 -3.37 -7.57 4.56
CA LEU A 46 -2.57 -8.01 5.71
C LEU A 46 -1.21 -8.52 5.22
N ILE A 47 -0.14 -8.01 5.83
CA ILE A 47 1.25 -8.32 5.54
C ILE A 47 1.82 -9.11 6.72
N ARG A 48 2.08 -10.40 6.48
CA ARG A 48 2.73 -11.29 7.43
C ARG A 48 4.17 -11.61 7.00
N THR A 49 4.44 -11.51 5.71
CA THR A 49 5.74 -11.83 5.12
C THR A 49 6.27 -10.69 4.23
N PRO A 50 7.59 -10.57 4.06
CA PRO A 50 8.17 -9.63 3.10
C PRO A 50 7.72 -9.86 1.66
N GLN A 51 7.39 -11.10 1.28
CA GLN A 51 6.88 -11.43 -0.06
C GLN A 51 5.50 -10.83 -0.31
N GLU A 52 4.63 -10.80 0.71
CA GLU A 52 3.32 -10.15 0.60
C GLU A 52 3.45 -8.64 0.44
N LEU A 53 4.45 -8.04 1.09
CA LEU A 53 4.75 -6.61 0.92
C LEU A 53 5.23 -6.30 -0.49
N ASP A 54 6.11 -7.14 -1.04
CA ASP A 54 6.57 -7.03 -2.42
C ASP A 54 5.41 -7.23 -3.41
N ALA A 55 4.56 -8.23 -3.17
CA ALA A 55 3.37 -8.47 -3.98
C ALA A 55 2.40 -7.28 -3.96
N PHE A 56 2.19 -6.65 -2.79
CA PHE A 56 1.41 -5.42 -2.68
C PHE A 56 2.03 -4.30 -3.52
N ARG A 57 3.34 -4.06 -3.39
CA ARG A 57 4.05 -3.06 -4.19
C ARG A 57 3.93 -3.33 -5.68
N ALA A 58 4.15 -4.55 -6.13
CA ALA A 58 4.06 -4.95 -7.53
C ALA A 58 2.62 -4.87 -8.08
N ARG A 59 1.61 -5.11 -7.23
CA ARG A 59 0.19 -5.00 -7.57
C ARG A 59 -0.21 -3.56 -7.88
N TYR A 60 0.27 -2.61 -7.07
CA TYR A 60 -0.01 -1.18 -7.21
C TYR A 60 1.08 -0.41 -7.97
N SER A 61 2.08 -1.12 -8.50
CA SER A 61 3.24 -0.53 -9.20
C SER A 61 3.95 0.54 -8.36
N ILE A 62 4.01 0.32 -7.04
CA ILE A 62 4.73 1.17 -6.09
C ILE A 62 6.21 0.84 -6.23
N PRO A 63 7.07 1.81 -6.60
CA PRO A 63 8.49 1.57 -6.73
C PRO A 63 9.13 1.19 -5.39
N PRO A 64 10.16 0.33 -5.36
CA PRO A 64 10.84 -0.06 -4.13
C PRO A 64 11.48 1.13 -3.38
N GLU A 65 11.89 2.16 -4.11
CA GLU A 65 12.40 3.43 -3.59
C GLU A 65 11.31 4.32 -2.94
N CYS A 66 10.03 4.06 -3.21
CA CYS A 66 8.93 4.78 -2.60
C CYS A 66 8.72 4.28 -1.16
N PRO A 67 8.95 5.11 -0.13
CA PRO A 67 8.78 4.71 1.25
C PRO A 67 7.29 4.58 1.58
N LEU A 68 6.92 3.48 2.23
CA LEU A 68 5.59 3.32 2.83
C LEU A 68 5.56 4.08 4.15
N LYS A 69 4.59 4.98 4.32
CA LYS A 69 4.40 5.69 5.59
C LYS A 69 3.98 4.69 6.67
N LYS A 70 4.78 4.55 7.71
CA LYS A 70 4.41 3.70 8.86
C LYS A 70 3.45 4.46 9.78
N ILE A 71 2.32 3.86 10.07
CA ILE A 71 1.35 4.34 11.06
C ILE A 71 1.19 3.26 12.14
N TYR A 72 0.98 3.66 13.39
CA TYR A 72 0.90 2.77 14.54
C TYR A 72 -0.42 2.97 15.27
#